data_AF-X1RGM7-F1
#
_entry.id   AF-X1RGM7-F1
#
_cell.length_a   1.000
_cell.length_b   1.000
_cell.length_c   1.000
_cell.angle_alpha   90.00
_cell.angle_beta   90.00
_cell.angle_gamma   90.00
#
_symmetry.space_group_name_H-M   'P 1'
#
loop_
_entity.id
_entity.type
_entity.pdbx_description
1 polymer ?
#
loop_
_entity_poly.entity_id
_entity_poly.type
_entity_poly.pdbx_seq_one_letter_code
_entity_poly.pdbx_strand_id
1 'polypeptide(L)'
;VVDEKNGLIVNSDVAGENNDLNQFREQITKANETLEKKCDVACADSGYANTEELQKIDKQNIKVIVPSQRQASKKEAKPFDKSNFQYDSKKDCYLCPEGHVLTYSYTNNYEGHSVYMMRERDICNECPHFGVCTKSKQGRTIARLI
;
A
#
# COMPACT_ATOMS: atom_id res chain seq x y z
N VAL A 1 -21.39 8.46 -2.19
CA VAL A 1 -21.35 8.04 -0.76
C VAL A 1 -22.77 7.74 -0.29
N VAL A 2 -22.95 6.61 0.39
CA VAL A 2 -24.25 6.13 0.89
C VAL A 2 -24.13 5.92 2.40
N ASP A 3 -25.18 6.22 3.16
CA ASP A 3 -25.21 5.90 4.60
C ASP A 3 -25.53 4.42 4.82
N GLU A 4 -24.84 3.78 5.77
CA GLU A 4 -25.03 2.34 6.04
C GLU A 4 -26.41 2.03 6.62
N LYS A 5 -26.93 2.89 7.50
CA LYS A 5 -28.12 2.60 8.31
C LYS A 5 -29.40 2.59 7.47
N ASN A 6 -29.55 3.53 6.55
CA ASN A 6 -30.78 3.75 5.78
C ASN A 6 -30.58 3.54 4.27
N GLY A 7 -29.34 3.43 3.79
CA GLY A 7 -29.05 3.23 2.37
C GLY A 7 -29.32 4.48 1.51
N LEU A 8 -29.35 5.67 2.10
CA LEU A 8 -29.57 6.93 1.39
C LEU A 8 -28.26 7.43 0.78
N ILE A 9 -28.37 7.96 -0.43
CA ILE A 9 -27.26 8.64 -1.09
C ILE A 9 -27.05 9.98 -0.42
N VAL A 10 -25.91 10.14 0.26
CA VAL A 10 -25.54 11.36 0.99
C VAL A 10 -24.76 12.32 0.09
N ASN A 11 -23.90 11.77 -0.79
CA ASN A 11 -23.13 12.58 -1.73
C ASN A 11 -22.99 11.85 -3.05
N SER A 12 -23.03 12.60 -4.15
CA SER A 12 -22.73 12.12 -5.51
C SER A 12 -22.04 13.24 -6.27
N ASP A 13 -21.03 12.89 -7.06
CA ASP A 13 -20.26 13.87 -7.83
C ASP A 13 -19.79 13.28 -9.16
N VAL A 14 -19.38 14.14 -10.09
CA VAL A 14 -18.80 13.76 -11.38
C VAL A 14 -17.32 14.09 -11.40
N ALA A 15 -16.46 13.07 -11.42
CA ALA A 15 -15.01 13.24 -11.52
C ALA A 15 -14.54 13.20 -12.98
N GLY A 16 -13.60 14.09 -13.34
CA GLY A 16 -12.94 14.08 -14.65
C GLY A 16 -11.73 13.13 -14.75
N GLU A 17 -11.28 12.61 -13.61
CA GLU A 17 -10.22 11.61 -13.55
C GLU A 17 -10.73 10.24 -14.03
N ASN A 18 -9.86 9.45 -14.65
CA ASN A 18 -10.21 8.12 -15.16
C ASN A 18 -10.22 7.01 -14.10
N ASN A 19 -9.93 7.36 -12.84
CA ASN A 19 -9.88 6.43 -11.72
C ASN A 19 -10.24 7.14 -10.41
N ASP A 20 -10.57 6.35 -9.39
CA ASP A 20 -11.04 6.83 -8.09
C ASP A 20 -9.94 7.07 -7.04
N LEU A 21 -8.66 6.88 -7.37
CA LEU A 21 -7.56 6.90 -6.39
C LEU A 21 -7.53 8.19 -5.56
N ASN A 22 -7.85 9.33 -6.17
CA ASN A 22 -7.80 10.63 -5.50
C ASN A 22 -9.16 11.11 -4.97
N GLN A 23 -10.21 10.29 -5.11
CA GLN A 23 -11.58 10.72 -4.85
C GLN A 23 -12.05 10.43 -3.41
N PHE A 24 -11.35 9.56 -2.66
CA PHE A 24 -11.84 9.08 -1.35
C PHE A 24 -12.13 10.21 -0.36
N ARG A 25 -11.13 11.06 -0.11
CA ARG A 25 -11.23 12.14 0.89
C ARG A 25 -12.33 13.13 0.55
N GLU A 26 -12.36 13.57 -0.71
CA GLU A 26 -13.31 14.58 -1.16
C GLU A 26 -14.75 14.09 -1.01
N GLN A 27 -15.00 12.85 -1.44
CA GLN A 27 -16.32 12.22 -1.33
C GLN A 27 -16.80 12.10 0.13
N ILE A 28 -15.92 11.64 1.03
CA ILE A 28 -16.23 11.55 2.47
C ILE A 28 -16.42 12.93 3.11
N THR A 29 -15.63 13.92 2.69
CA THR A 29 -15.72 15.28 3.23
C THR A 29 -17.06 15.91 2.86
N LYS A 30 -17.46 15.87 1.59
CA LYS A 30 -18.76 16.37 1.12
C LYS A 30 -19.94 15.64 1.78
N ALA A 31 -19.82 14.33 2.00
CA ALA A 31 -20.84 13.58 2.72
C ALA A 31 -20.98 14.02 4.19
N ASN A 32 -19.85 14.24 4.89
CA ASN A 32 -19.84 14.72 6.27
C ASN A 32 -20.38 16.15 6.38
N GLU A 33 -20.09 17.01 5.40
CA GLU A 33 -20.66 18.37 5.31
C GLU A 33 -22.17 18.32 5.11
N THR A 34 -22.66 17.47 4.21
CA THR A 34 -24.10 17.29 3.96
C THR A 34 -24.86 16.80 5.18
N LEU A 35 -24.25 15.93 6.00
CA LEU A 35 -24.84 15.43 7.25
C LEU A 35 -24.59 16.35 8.44
N GLU A 36 -23.81 17.42 8.27
CA GLU A 36 -23.27 18.27 9.35
C GLU A 36 -22.62 17.45 10.48
N LYS A 37 -22.12 16.27 10.14
CA LYS A 37 -21.61 15.27 11.09
C LYS A 37 -20.57 14.38 10.41
N LYS A 38 -19.45 14.15 11.10
CA LYS A 38 -18.45 13.16 10.69
C LYS A 38 -18.97 11.74 10.88
N CYS A 39 -18.76 10.88 9.88
CA CYS A 39 -18.94 9.45 10.05
C CYS A 39 -17.90 8.85 11.00
N ASP A 40 -18.25 7.75 11.67
CA ASP A 40 -17.33 7.02 12.54
C ASP A 40 -16.41 6.09 11.73
N VAL A 41 -16.93 5.55 10.63
CA VAL A 41 -16.25 4.61 9.73
C VAL A 41 -16.51 5.01 8.29
N ALA A 42 -15.45 5.06 7.49
CA ALA A 42 -15.49 5.28 6.05
C ALA A 42 -14.99 4.02 5.33
N CYS A 43 -15.86 3.40 4.52
CA CYS A 43 -15.56 2.20 3.75
C CYS A 43 -15.59 2.51 2.26
N ALA A 44 -14.66 1.93 1.50
CA ALA A 44 -14.67 1.94 0.04
C ALA A 44 -13.99 0.68 -0.52
N ASP A 45 -14.14 0.46 -1.82
CA ASP A 45 -13.43 -0.62 -2.52
C ASP A 45 -11.96 -0.24 -2.81
N SER A 46 -11.22 -1.17 -3.40
CA SER A 46 -9.79 -0.98 -3.72
C SER A 46 -9.50 0.05 -4.81
N GLY A 47 -10.51 0.54 -5.54
CA GLY A 47 -10.36 1.65 -6.48
C GLY A 47 -9.96 2.94 -5.77
N TYR A 48 -10.34 3.09 -4.50
CA TYR A 48 -10.00 4.22 -3.63
C TYR A 48 -8.73 4.00 -2.78
N ALA A 49 -7.95 2.95 -3.05
CA ALA A 49 -6.81 2.53 -2.22
C ALA A 49 -5.55 3.40 -2.39
N ASN A 50 -5.66 4.71 -2.22
CA ASN A 50 -4.53 5.65 -2.15
C ASN A 50 -4.20 5.99 -0.70
N THR A 51 -3.05 5.49 -0.22
CA THR A 51 -2.62 5.64 1.18
C THR A 51 -2.58 7.09 1.67
N GLU A 52 -2.24 8.06 0.81
CA GLU A 52 -2.20 9.47 1.21
C GLU A 52 -3.60 10.03 1.46
N GLU A 53 -4.56 9.74 0.58
CA GLU A 53 -5.95 10.17 0.73
C GLU A 53 -6.62 9.48 1.92
N LEU A 54 -6.37 8.18 2.10
CA LEU A 54 -6.86 7.43 3.26
C LEU A 54 -6.33 8.01 4.57
N GLN A 55 -5.03 8.32 4.64
CA GLN A 55 -4.40 8.90 5.84
C GLN A 55 -4.99 10.27 6.20
N LYS A 56 -5.37 11.09 5.21
CA LYS A 56 -6.00 12.40 5.45
C LYS A 56 -7.37 12.28 6.12
N ILE A 57 -8.11 11.19 5.89
CA ILE A 57 -9.37 10.89 6.57
C ILE A 57 -9.12 10.24 7.94
N ASP A 58 -8.19 9.30 8.02
CA ASP A 58 -7.82 8.63 9.29
C ASP A 58 -7.35 9.64 10.36
N LYS A 59 -6.56 10.65 9.97
CA LYS A 59 -6.13 11.78 10.83
C LYS A 59 -7.27 12.60 11.42
N GLN A 60 -8.49 12.46 10.90
CA GLN A 60 -9.68 13.13 11.43
C GLN A 60 -10.44 12.29 12.46
N ASN A 61 -9.83 11.20 12.94
CA ASN A 61 -10.42 10.17 13.82
C ASN A 61 -11.61 9.43 13.16
N ILE A 62 -11.58 9.29 11.83
CA ILE A 62 -12.56 8.49 11.08
C ILE A 62 -11.88 7.17 10.72
N LYS A 63 -12.44 6.04 11.15
CA LYS A 63 -11.85 4.73 10.84
C LYS A 63 -11.98 4.43 9.36
N VAL A 64 -10.86 4.25 8.67
CA VAL A 64 -10.84 3.93 7.24
C VAL A 64 -10.75 2.41 7.03
N ILE A 65 -11.68 1.85 6.25
CA ILE A 65 -11.68 0.44 5.86
C ILE A 65 -11.71 0.34 4.33
N VAL A 66 -10.52 0.23 3.74
CA VAL A 66 -10.34 0.12 2.28
C VAL A 66 -9.34 -1.01 2.01
N PRO A 67 -9.71 -2.04 1.22
CA PRO A 67 -8.79 -3.11 0.89
C PRO A 67 -7.70 -2.59 -0.04
N SER A 68 -6.46 -3.05 0.16
CA SER A 68 -5.39 -2.79 -0.81
C SER A 68 -5.72 -3.45 -2.16
N GLN A 69 -5.19 -2.89 -3.25
CA GLN A 69 -5.33 -3.49 -4.59
C GLN A 69 -4.89 -4.97 -4.62
N ARG A 70 -3.86 -5.31 -3.85
CA ARG A 70 -3.42 -6.70 -3.70
C ARG A 70 -4.49 -7.58 -3.06
N GLN A 71 -5.08 -7.16 -1.93
CA GLN A 71 -6.15 -7.90 -1.25
C GLN A 71 -7.35 -8.11 -2.17
N ALA A 72 -7.73 -7.08 -2.92
CA ALA A 72 -8.83 -7.17 -3.89
C ALA A 72 -8.52 -8.10 -5.07
N SER A 73 -7.26 -8.17 -5.51
CA SER A 73 -6.85 -9.02 -6.64
C SER A 73 -6.97 -10.52 -6.39
N LYS A 74 -7.07 -10.95 -5.12
CA LYS A 74 -7.11 -12.37 -4.69
C LYS A 74 -5.99 -13.24 -5.26
N LYS A 75 -4.90 -12.65 -5.77
CA LYS A 75 -3.76 -13.40 -6.29
C LYS A 75 -3.01 -14.05 -5.14
N GLU A 76 -2.73 -15.33 -5.28
CA GLU A 76 -1.88 -16.04 -4.33
C GLU A 76 -0.49 -15.39 -4.26
N ALA A 77 0.06 -15.35 -3.05
CA ALA A 77 1.41 -14.83 -2.84
C ALA A 77 2.40 -15.74 -3.56
N LYS A 78 3.16 -15.18 -4.49
CA LYS A 78 4.26 -15.91 -5.14
C LYS A 78 5.33 -16.28 -4.11
N PRO A 79 6.14 -17.34 -4.33
CA PRO A 79 7.17 -17.78 -3.38
C PRO A 79 8.15 -16.67 -2.93
N PHE A 80 8.43 -15.71 -3.81
CA PHE A 80 9.30 -14.55 -3.52
C PHE A 80 8.55 -13.21 -3.58
N ASP A 81 7.27 -13.21 -3.21
CA ASP A 81 6.55 -11.96 -2.96
C ASP A 81 7.15 -11.22 -1.75
N LYS A 82 7.05 -9.88 -1.71
CA LYS A 82 7.54 -9.05 -0.59
C LYS A 82 7.01 -9.51 0.77
N SER A 83 5.79 -10.06 0.83
CA SER A 83 5.21 -10.61 2.06
C SER A 83 6.00 -11.77 2.68
N ASN A 84 6.81 -12.46 1.88
CA ASN A 84 7.69 -13.54 2.36
C ASN A 84 9.08 -13.01 2.80
N PHE A 85 9.31 -11.69 2.74
CA PHE A 85 10.53 -11.06 3.25
C PHE A 85 10.25 -10.51 4.65
N GLN A 86 11.00 -10.98 5.64
CA GLN A 86 10.81 -10.58 7.03
C GLN A 86 11.57 -9.29 7.31
N TYR A 87 10.89 -8.27 7.84
CA TYR A 87 11.55 -7.04 8.28
C TYR A 87 12.06 -7.18 9.72
N ASP A 88 13.35 -6.92 9.94
CA ASP A 88 13.96 -6.78 11.25
C ASP A 88 14.07 -5.29 11.59
N SER A 89 13.20 -4.81 12.48
CA SER A 89 13.17 -3.41 12.91
C SER A 89 14.36 -3.01 13.78
N LYS A 90 15.06 -3.97 14.43
CA LYS A 90 16.23 -3.65 15.27
C LYS A 90 17.45 -3.36 14.42
N LYS A 91 17.59 -4.05 13.28
CA LYS A 91 18.72 -3.91 12.36
C LYS A 91 18.41 -3.04 11.14
N ASP A 92 17.15 -2.61 11.00
CA ASP A 92 16.62 -1.93 9.82
C ASP A 92 17.01 -2.64 8.52
N CYS A 93 16.59 -3.90 8.41
CA CYS A 93 16.88 -4.72 7.24
C CYS A 93 15.75 -5.71 6.94
N TYR A 94 15.77 -6.27 5.73
CA TYR A 94 14.89 -7.37 5.36
C TYR A 94 15.69 -8.67 5.25
N LEU A 95 15.10 -9.78 5.66
CA LEU A 95 15.58 -11.13 5.40
C LEU A 95 14.79 -11.71 4.22
N CYS A 96 15.49 -12.21 3.21
CA CYS A 96 14.85 -12.97 2.14
C CYS A 96 14.44 -14.38 2.63
N PRO A 97 13.62 -15.12 1.87
CA PRO A 97 13.24 -16.50 2.24
C PRO A 97 14.41 -17.46 2.46
N GLU A 98 15.56 -17.22 1.81
CA GLU A 98 16.81 -17.98 2.01
C GLU A 98 17.64 -17.49 3.21
N GLY A 99 17.17 -16.49 3.95
CA GLY A 99 17.84 -15.94 5.14
C GLY A 99 18.90 -14.87 4.86
N HIS A 100 19.13 -14.47 3.62
CA HIS A 100 20.08 -13.41 3.28
C HIS A 100 19.52 -12.00 3.55
N VAL A 101 20.41 -11.07 3.93
CA VAL A 101 20.06 -9.73 4.39
C VAL A 101 20.01 -8.73 3.22
N LEU A 102 18.90 -8.00 3.13
CA LEU A 102 18.75 -6.80 2.31
C LEU A 102 18.83 -5.58 3.23
N THR A 103 19.85 -4.75 3.04
CA THR A 103 20.08 -3.55 3.86
C THR A 103 19.43 -2.33 3.25
N TYR A 104 19.10 -1.34 4.07
CA TYR A 104 18.73 -0.01 3.60
C TYR A 104 19.75 0.52 2.56
N SER A 105 19.22 1.09 1.48
CA SER A 105 19.99 1.67 0.38
C SER A 105 19.73 3.17 0.28
N TYR A 106 18.49 3.58 -0.01
CA TYR A 106 18.10 4.98 -0.10
C TYR A 106 16.61 5.16 0.16
N THR A 107 16.19 6.40 0.35
CA THR A 107 14.79 6.78 0.45
C THR A 107 14.40 7.61 -0.76
N ASN A 108 13.35 7.20 -1.46
CA ASN A 108 12.73 7.99 -2.50
C ASN A 108 11.65 8.87 -1.88
N ASN A 109 11.99 10.13 -1.57
CA ASN A 109 11.06 11.09 -0.98
C ASN A 109 9.92 11.47 -1.94
N TYR A 110 10.13 11.36 -3.26
CA TYR A 110 9.08 11.66 -4.24
C TYR A 110 8.00 10.58 -4.27
N GLU A 111 8.40 9.31 -4.11
CA GLU A 111 7.48 8.16 -4.11
C GLU A 111 7.16 7.64 -2.69
N GLY A 112 7.57 8.35 -1.63
CA GLY A 112 7.21 8.05 -0.25
C GLY A 112 7.65 6.67 0.26
N HIS A 113 8.79 6.13 -0.20
CA HIS A 113 9.24 4.81 0.22
C HIS A 113 10.76 4.69 0.41
N SER A 114 11.16 3.83 1.33
CA SER A 114 12.56 3.40 1.52
C SER A 114 12.86 2.13 0.74
N VAL A 115 14.06 2.05 0.18
CA VAL A 115 14.53 0.95 -0.66
C VAL A 115 15.60 0.17 0.07
N TYR A 116 15.42 -1.16 0.12
CA TYR A 116 16.34 -2.13 0.71
C TYR A 116 16.88 -3.03 -0.39
N MET A 117 18.19 -3.25 -0.43
CA MET A 117 18.86 -3.96 -1.52
C MET A 117 19.83 -5.00 -0.98
N MET A 118 19.96 -6.11 -1.72
CA MET A 118 21.05 -7.06 -1.54
C MET A 118 22.38 -6.39 -1.90
N ARG A 119 23.29 -6.24 -0.92
CA ARG A 119 24.61 -5.64 -1.19
C ARG A 119 25.54 -6.59 -1.95
N GLU A 120 25.54 -7.85 -1.55
CA GLU A 120 26.33 -8.89 -2.19
C GLU A 120 25.53 -9.50 -3.34
N ARG A 121 25.61 -8.86 -4.51
CA ARG A 121 24.85 -9.29 -5.70
C ARG A 121 25.10 -10.74 -6.09
N ASP A 122 26.30 -11.26 -5.81
CA ASP A 122 26.69 -12.62 -6.18
C ASP A 122 25.90 -13.67 -5.41
N ILE A 123 25.47 -13.37 -4.18
CA ILE A 123 24.51 -14.19 -3.42
C ILE A 123 23.23 -14.42 -4.24
N CYS A 124 22.73 -13.39 -4.91
CA CYS A 124 21.55 -13.53 -5.77
C CYS A 124 21.89 -14.20 -7.10
N ASN A 125 23.04 -13.91 -7.70
CA ASN A 125 23.44 -14.47 -9.00
C ASN A 125 23.70 -15.98 -8.93
N GLU A 126 24.21 -16.47 -7.80
CA GLU A 126 24.49 -17.88 -7.52
C GLU A 126 23.30 -18.60 -6.85
N CYS A 127 22.24 -17.87 -6.49
CA CYS A 127 21.07 -18.44 -5.85
C CYS A 127 20.32 -19.38 -6.81
N PRO A 128 19.89 -20.57 -6.36
CA PRO A 128 19.07 -21.49 -7.17
C PRO A 128 17.72 -20.90 -7.59
N HIS A 129 17.29 -19.81 -6.93
CA HIS A 129 16.05 -19.11 -7.22
C HIS A 129 16.23 -17.86 -8.10
N PHE A 130 17.44 -17.63 -8.64
CA PHE A 130 17.64 -16.59 -9.65
C PHE A 130 16.73 -16.82 -10.87
N GLY A 131 16.18 -15.76 -11.43
CA GLY A 131 15.18 -15.81 -12.50
C GLY A 131 13.73 -15.89 -12.00
N VAL A 132 13.49 -16.47 -10.81
CA VAL A 132 12.17 -16.49 -10.14
C VAL A 132 12.09 -15.42 -9.06
N CYS A 133 13.07 -15.36 -8.15
CA CYS A 133 13.13 -14.37 -7.06
C CYS A 133 13.50 -12.98 -7.59
N THR A 134 14.52 -12.88 -8.43
CA THR A 134 14.91 -11.63 -9.09
C THR A 134 15.50 -11.95 -10.45
N LYS A 135 15.33 -11.04 -11.41
CA LYS A 135 16.02 -11.07 -12.71
C LYS A 135 17.13 -10.01 -12.79
N SER A 136 17.28 -9.21 -11.75
CA SER A 136 18.29 -8.15 -11.68
C SER A 136 19.65 -8.73 -11.32
N LYS A 137 20.67 -8.41 -12.13
CA LYS A 137 22.08 -8.72 -11.84
C LYS A 137 22.65 -7.94 -10.65
N GLN A 138 21.92 -6.92 -10.18
CA GLN A 138 22.26 -6.16 -8.96
C GLN A 138 21.61 -6.76 -7.70
N GLY A 139 20.98 -7.93 -7.82
CA GLY A 139 20.32 -8.60 -6.72
C GLY A 139 18.87 -8.15 -6.50
N ARG A 140 18.26 -8.67 -5.44
CA ARG A 140 16.88 -8.38 -5.07
C ARG A 140 16.76 -7.04 -4.36
N THR A 141 15.68 -6.32 -4.66
CA THR A 141 15.33 -5.03 -4.05
C THR A 141 13.92 -5.10 -3.46
N ILE A 142 13.70 -4.47 -2.32
CA ILE A 142 12.40 -4.34 -1.64
C ILE A 142 12.13 -2.87 -1.34
N ALA A 143 11.01 -2.35 -1.82
CA ALA A 143 10.51 -1.03 -1.45
C ALA A 143 9.54 -1.13 -0.27
N ARG A 144 9.68 -0.27 0.73
CA ARG A 144 8.84 -0.17 1.93
C ARG A 144 8.31 1.25 2.06
N LEU A 145 6.99 1.41 2.04
CA LEU A 145 6.33 2.71 2.29
C LEU A 145 6.73 3.26 3.67
N ILE A 146 6.93 4.57 3.72
CA ILE A 146 7.30 5.34 4.92
C ILE A 146 6.05 5.75 5.69
#